data_AF-A0A5C7XHW5-F1
#
_entry.id   AF-A0A5C7XHW5-F1
#
_cell.length_a   1.000
_cell.length_b   1.000
_cell.length_c   1.000
_cell.angle_alpha   90.00
_cell.angle_beta   90.00
_cell.angle_gamma   90.00
#
_symmetry.space_group_name_H-M   'P 1'
#
loop_
_entity.id
_entity.type
_entity.pdbx_description
1 polymer ?
#
loop_
_entity_poly.entity_id
_entity_poly.type
_entity_poly.pdbx_seq_one_letter_code
_entity_poly.pdbx_strand_id
1 'polypeptide(L)'
;MNVRSALVAAIFACSMSIGPSARAAAPEKVADRASDTAAAVAAPIVPDAASIDRMTAHIMTMMPMDRIFESVLASNQAEMKSELNATQHACVTRELGRDALTARKRAEVERFARAKPEAFASGLKVLDEGAAELIAMTVEASIAGKEPDMNRAEGEAMIAFVTFVFDDQLADLRALSGFGDMNDPEGSNGATEAMMDALAADLSKTCEIPIEMLD
;
A
#
# COMPACT_ATOMS: atom_id res chain seq x y z
N MET A 1 15.67 -20.13 10.89
CA MET A 1 15.62 -18.67 11.10
C MET A 1 14.18 -18.36 10.76
N ASN A 2 13.32 -18.05 11.73
CA ASN A 2 11.87 -18.14 11.52
C ASN A 2 11.44 -17.28 10.30
N VAL A 3 10.48 -17.73 9.49
CA VAL A 3 9.99 -17.07 8.26
C VAL A 3 9.69 -15.59 8.51
N ARG A 4 9.19 -15.27 9.70
CA ARG A 4 8.96 -13.89 10.17
C ARG A 4 10.25 -13.06 10.22
N SER A 5 11.36 -13.63 10.69
CA SER A 5 12.68 -12.96 10.72
C SER A 5 13.28 -12.76 9.32
N ALA A 6 13.07 -13.69 8.38
CA ALA A 6 13.55 -13.53 7.00
C ALA A 6 12.79 -12.42 6.25
N LEU A 7 11.48 -12.30 6.50
CA LEU A 7 10.60 -11.29 5.90
C LEU A 7 10.88 -9.88 6.45
N VAL A 8 11.06 -9.76 7.77
CA VAL A 8 11.41 -8.48 8.44
C VAL A 8 12.80 -7.99 8.03
N ALA A 9 13.78 -8.89 7.83
CA ALA A 9 15.13 -8.53 7.41
C ALA A 9 15.18 -7.96 5.97
N ALA A 10 14.31 -8.42 5.07
CA ALA A 10 14.21 -7.89 3.70
C ALA A 10 13.63 -6.46 3.67
N ILE A 11 12.73 -6.12 4.61
CA ILE A 11 12.10 -4.81 4.71
C ILE A 11 13.06 -3.77 5.33
N PHE A 12 13.90 -4.19 6.29
CA PHE A 12 14.86 -3.32 6.99
C PHE A 12 15.94 -2.70 6.10
N ALA A 13 16.25 -3.32 4.95
CA ALA A 13 17.29 -2.85 4.03
C ALA A 13 16.92 -1.54 3.29
N CYS A 14 15.65 -1.14 3.28
CA CYS A 14 15.17 0.00 2.49
C CYS A 14 15.05 1.32 3.26
N SER A 15 15.28 1.33 4.58
CA SER A 15 14.87 2.44 5.45
C SER A 15 16.00 3.43 5.86
N MET A 16 17.19 3.38 5.24
CA MET A 16 18.32 4.20 5.70
C MET A 16 18.77 5.27 4.69
N SER A 17 18.05 6.41 4.63
CA SER A 17 18.64 7.76 4.44
C SER A 17 17.59 8.85 4.29
N ILE A 18 17.06 9.39 5.40
CA ILE A 18 16.41 10.71 5.39
C ILE A 18 16.88 11.48 6.62
N GLY A 19 17.63 12.55 6.39
CA GLY A 19 18.15 13.45 7.42
C GLY A 19 17.07 14.39 7.99
N PRO A 20 17.34 15.03 9.16
CA PRO A 20 16.35 15.87 9.84
C PRO A 20 16.13 17.19 9.08
N SER A 21 14.90 17.44 8.63
CA SER A 21 14.52 18.70 7.98
C SER A 21 13.77 19.63 8.96
N ALA A 22 14.11 20.92 8.89
CA ALA A 22 13.73 21.94 9.86
C ALA A 22 12.28 22.41 9.71
N ARG A 23 11.62 22.59 10.86
CA ARG A 23 10.23 23.05 11.03
C ARG A 23 10.15 24.56 10.84
N ALA A 24 9.44 25.04 9.81
CA ALA A 24 9.16 26.46 9.58
C ALA A 24 7.77 26.87 10.08
N ALA A 25 7.66 28.13 10.50
CA ALA A 25 6.58 28.72 11.27
C ALA A 25 5.29 29.03 10.47
N ALA A 26 4.17 29.07 11.20
CA ALA A 26 2.82 29.36 10.73
C ALA A 26 2.57 30.84 10.39
N PRO A 27 1.69 31.16 9.42
CA PRO A 27 1.19 32.51 9.23
C PRO A 27 -0.23 32.75 9.78
N GLU A 28 -0.50 34.05 9.85
CA GLU A 28 -1.51 34.82 10.57
C GLU A 28 -2.98 34.67 10.11
N LYS A 29 -3.90 34.99 11.04
CA LYS A 29 -5.35 35.08 10.84
C LYS A 29 -5.74 36.20 9.86
N VAL A 30 -6.51 35.87 8.82
CA VAL A 30 -7.25 36.84 7.99
C VAL A 30 -8.75 36.64 8.18
N ALA A 31 -9.45 37.77 8.35
CA ALA A 31 -10.81 37.88 8.84
C ALA A 31 -11.92 37.49 7.83
N ASP A 32 -13.02 37.05 8.42
CA ASP A 32 -14.32 36.65 7.87
C ASP A 32 -14.91 37.63 6.85
N ARG A 33 -15.25 37.10 5.67
CA ARG A 33 -16.33 37.63 4.81
C ARG A 33 -17.27 36.48 4.47
N ALA A 34 -18.34 36.37 5.23
CA ALA A 34 -19.44 35.45 4.98
C ALA A 34 -20.15 35.84 3.67
N SER A 35 -19.87 35.09 2.60
CA SER A 35 -20.72 35.04 1.41
C SER A 35 -21.66 33.85 1.56
N ASP A 36 -22.93 34.13 1.88
CA ASP A 36 -24.05 33.21 1.78
C ASP A 36 -24.24 32.82 0.30
N THR A 37 -23.50 31.81 -0.13
CA THR A 37 -23.75 31.10 -1.38
C THR A 37 -24.35 29.77 -0.99
N ALA A 38 -25.67 29.62 -1.18
CA ALA A 38 -26.36 28.36 -0.96
C ALA A 38 -25.75 27.30 -1.90
N ALA A 39 -24.81 26.52 -1.37
CA ALA A 39 -24.17 25.43 -2.08
C ALA A 39 -25.23 24.37 -2.38
N ALA A 40 -25.51 24.15 -3.67
CA ALA A 40 -26.27 23.00 -4.10
C ALA A 40 -25.54 21.75 -3.60
N VAL A 41 -26.20 21.00 -2.71
CA VAL A 41 -25.68 19.73 -2.19
C VAL A 41 -25.57 18.77 -3.37
N ALA A 42 -24.35 18.62 -3.90
CA ALA A 42 -24.08 17.62 -4.93
C ALA A 42 -24.43 16.24 -4.37
N ALA A 43 -25.14 15.44 -5.15
CA ALA A 43 -25.45 14.07 -4.76
C ALA A 43 -24.14 13.30 -4.48
N PRO A 44 -24.12 12.42 -3.46
CA PRO A 44 -22.93 11.66 -3.13
C PRO A 44 -22.47 10.86 -4.35
N ILE A 45 -21.22 11.08 -4.75
CA ILE A 45 -20.59 10.32 -5.83
C ILE A 45 -20.38 8.91 -5.31
N VAL A 46 -21.15 7.96 -5.82
CA VAL A 46 -20.93 6.53 -5.57
C VAL A 46 -19.93 6.03 -6.61
N PRO A 47 -18.73 5.59 -6.20
CA PRO A 47 -17.75 5.08 -7.16
C PRO A 47 -18.29 3.87 -7.92
N ASP A 48 -18.11 3.87 -9.24
CA ASP A 48 -18.50 2.75 -10.09
C ASP A 48 -17.49 1.58 -10.01
N ALA A 49 -17.91 0.40 -10.48
CA ALA A 49 -17.10 -0.82 -10.42
C ALA A 49 -15.77 -0.71 -11.18
N ALA A 50 -15.73 0.04 -12.30
CA ALA A 50 -14.53 0.21 -13.10
C ALA A 50 -13.53 1.14 -12.42
N SER A 51 -14.01 2.19 -11.73
CA SER A 51 -13.16 3.06 -10.91
C SER A 51 -12.54 2.29 -9.75
N ILE A 52 -13.29 1.38 -9.12
CA ILE A 52 -12.78 0.47 -8.08
C ILE A 52 -11.71 -0.47 -8.64
N ASP A 53 -11.92 -1.04 -9.84
CA ASP A 53 -10.92 -1.87 -10.50
C ASP A 53 -9.63 -1.10 -10.80
N ARG A 54 -9.73 0.14 -11.31
CA ARG A 54 -8.55 0.99 -11.59
C ARG A 54 -7.77 1.30 -10.31
N MET A 55 -8.45 1.73 -9.25
CA MET A 55 -7.81 1.97 -7.95
C MET A 55 -7.12 0.70 -7.42
N THR A 56 -7.78 -0.45 -7.54
CA THR A 56 -7.20 -1.74 -7.14
C THR A 56 -5.94 -2.05 -7.94
N ALA A 57 -5.98 -1.87 -9.26
CA ALA A 57 -4.84 -2.09 -10.13
C ALA A 57 -3.66 -1.17 -9.77
N HIS A 58 -3.91 0.11 -9.51
CA HIS A 58 -2.88 1.05 -9.07
C HIS A 58 -2.24 0.63 -7.75
N ILE A 59 -3.03 0.25 -6.76
CA ILE A 59 -2.50 -0.21 -5.47
C ILE A 59 -1.65 -1.47 -5.63
N MET A 60 -2.10 -2.43 -6.44
CA MET A 60 -1.34 -3.65 -6.73
C MET A 60 -0.06 -3.38 -7.52
N THR A 61 -0.03 -2.33 -8.35
CA THR A 61 1.18 -1.87 -9.06
C THR A 61 2.17 -1.22 -8.11
N MET A 62 1.70 -0.34 -7.21
CA MET A 62 2.55 0.34 -6.23
C MET A 62 3.23 -0.63 -5.26
N MET A 63 2.51 -1.68 -4.86
CA MET A 63 3.01 -2.71 -3.95
C MET A 63 2.77 -4.10 -4.58
N PRO A 64 3.73 -4.60 -5.38
CA PRO A 64 3.58 -5.87 -6.13
C PRO A 64 3.77 -7.08 -5.20
N MET A 65 2.84 -7.25 -4.25
CA MET A 65 2.90 -8.30 -3.23
C MET A 65 2.97 -9.70 -3.84
N ASP A 66 2.33 -9.92 -5.00
CA ASP A 66 2.38 -11.18 -5.72
C ASP A 66 3.83 -11.57 -6.07
N ARG A 67 4.62 -10.63 -6.57
CA ARG A 67 6.03 -10.86 -6.92
C ARG A 67 6.90 -11.04 -5.67
N ILE A 68 6.63 -10.27 -4.61
CA ILE A 68 7.34 -10.39 -3.34
C ILE A 68 7.11 -11.78 -2.76
N PHE A 69 5.85 -12.22 -2.67
CA PHE A 69 5.51 -13.55 -2.16
C PHE A 69 6.02 -14.66 -3.07
N GLU A 70 5.94 -14.52 -4.40
CA GLU A 70 6.53 -15.50 -5.32
C GLU A 70 8.03 -15.68 -5.04
N SER A 71 8.77 -14.59 -4.88
CA SER A 71 10.20 -14.63 -4.52
C SER A 71 10.42 -15.31 -3.16
N VAL A 72 9.64 -14.96 -2.14
CA VAL A 72 9.75 -15.55 -0.79
C VAL A 72 9.44 -17.05 -0.82
N LEU A 73 8.38 -17.47 -1.50
CA LEU A 73 7.99 -18.86 -1.68
C LEU A 73 9.09 -19.64 -2.42
N ALA A 74 9.68 -19.05 -3.47
CA ALA A 74 10.76 -19.66 -4.22
C ALA A 74 12.04 -19.84 -3.38
N SER A 75 12.41 -18.84 -2.58
CA SER A 75 13.60 -18.88 -1.73
C SER A 75 13.45 -19.82 -0.51
N ASN A 76 12.22 -20.03 -0.01
CA ASN A 76 11.98 -20.78 1.23
C ASN A 76 11.30 -22.14 1.03
N GLN A 77 11.32 -22.71 -0.18
CA GLN A 77 10.62 -23.98 -0.48
C GLN A 77 11.01 -25.14 0.46
N ALA A 78 12.28 -25.25 0.84
CA ALA A 78 12.73 -26.35 1.68
C ALA A 78 12.19 -26.26 3.12
N GLU A 79 12.20 -25.06 3.70
CA GLU A 79 11.68 -24.78 5.03
C GLU A 79 10.15 -24.95 5.05
N MET A 80 9.45 -24.36 4.08
CA MET A 80 7.99 -24.51 3.97
C MET A 80 7.54 -25.96 3.81
N LYS A 81 8.29 -26.80 3.07
CA LYS A 81 7.97 -28.24 2.94
C LYS A 81 8.21 -29.03 4.23
N SER A 82 9.04 -28.51 5.14
CA SER A 82 9.29 -29.13 6.44
C SER A 82 8.25 -28.76 7.51
N GLU A 83 7.63 -27.58 7.37
CA GLU A 83 6.65 -27.05 8.32
C GLU A 83 5.19 -27.28 7.88
N LEU A 84 4.93 -27.27 6.56
CA LEU A 84 3.60 -27.41 6.00
C LEU A 84 3.44 -28.75 5.30
N ASN A 85 2.29 -29.40 5.49
CA ASN A 85 1.92 -30.53 4.65
C ASN A 85 1.59 -30.07 3.22
N ALA A 86 1.49 -31.02 2.28
CA ALA A 86 1.26 -30.72 0.86
C ALA A 86 -0.03 -29.91 0.61
N THR A 87 -1.09 -30.16 1.37
CA THR A 87 -2.38 -29.45 1.26
C THR A 87 -2.25 -28.00 1.73
N GLN A 88 -1.62 -27.79 2.89
CA GLN A 88 -1.36 -26.46 3.45
C GLN A 88 -0.48 -25.64 2.52
N HIS A 89 0.61 -26.24 2.02
CA HIS A 89 1.50 -25.59 1.06
C HIS A 89 0.76 -25.16 -0.21
N ALA A 90 -0.02 -26.06 -0.81
CA ALA A 90 -0.81 -25.74 -2.01
C ALA A 90 -1.84 -24.62 -1.76
N CYS A 91 -2.46 -24.61 -0.57
CA CYS A 91 -3.36 -23.54 -0.17
C CYS A 91 -2.62 -22.20 -0.06
N VAL A 92 -1.50 -22.13 0.67
CA VAL A 92 -0.71 -20.89 0.82
C VAL A 92 -0.26 -20.34 -0.53
N THR A 93 0.26 -21.20 -1.41
CA THR A 93 0.67 -20.78 -2.76
C THR A 93 -0.50 -20.18 -3.55
N ARG A 94 -1.71 -20.74 -3.43
CA ARG A 94 -2.91 -20.21 -4.08
C ARG A 94 -3.35 -18.87 -3.47
N GLU A 95 -3.40 -18.76 -2.14
CA GLU A 95 -3.87 -17.57 -1.44
C GLU A 95 -2.91 -16.38 -1.54
N LEU A 96 -1.61 -16.64 -1.70
CA LEU A 96 -0.59 -15.63 -2.00
C LEU A 96 -0.44 -15.36 -3.51
N GLY A 97 -1.21 -16.06 -4.34
CA GLY A 97 -1.25 -15.82 -5.78
C GLY A 97 -1.89 -14.47 -6.13
N ARG A 98 -1.51 -13.91 -7.28
CA ARG A 98 -1.98 -12.61 -7.77
C ARG A 98 -3.50 -12.45 -7.74
N ASP A 99 -4.25 -13.46 -8.17
CA ASP A 99 -5.71 -13.39 -8.25
C ASP A 99 -6.35 -13.25 -6.87
N ALA A 100 -5.89 -14.04 -5.89
CA ALA A 100 -6.39 -13.99 -4.52
C ALA A 100 -6.04 -12.64 -3.85
N LEU A 101 -4.81 -12.15 -4.03
CA LEU A 101 -4.39 -10.85 -3.52
C LEU A 101 -5.18 -9.69 -4.16
N THR A 102 -5.41 -9.74 -5.48
CA THR A 102 -6.20 -8.74 -6.19
C THR A 102 -7.65 -8.73 -5.68
N ALA A 103 -8.27 -9.90 -5.48
CA ALA A 103 -9.62 -10.00 -4.96
C ALA A 103 -9.74 -9.43 -3.53
N ARG A 104 -8.76 -9.74 -2.66
CA ARG A 104 -8.68 -9.19 -1.29
C ARG A 104 -8.56 -7.66 -1.32
N LYS A 105 -7.63 -7.14 -2.12
CA LYS A 105 -7.42 -5.69 -2.23
C LYS A 105 -8.64 -4.99 -2.83
N ARG A 106 -9.30 -5.57 -3.84
CA ARG A 106 -10.54 -5.04 -4.41
C ARG A 106 -11.61 -4.86 -3.32
N ALA A 107 -11.78 -5.85 -2.45
CA ALA A 107 -12.74 -5.77 -1.35
C ALA A 107 -12.40 -4.66 -0.33
N GLU A 108 -11.12 -4.39 -0.08
CA GLU A 108 -10.66 -3.26 0.74
C GLU A 108 -10.94 -1.91 0.06
N VAL A 109 -10.61 -1.80 -1.23
CA VAL A 109 -10.88 -0.62 -2.04
C VAL A 109 -12.39 -0.31 -2.10
N GLU A 110 -13.23 -1.33 -2.24
CA GLU A 110 -14.68 -1.17 -2.19
C GLU A 110 -15.18 -0.61 -0.85
N ARG A 111 -14.61 -1.07 0.28
CA ARG A 111 -14.93 -0.53 1.61
C ARG A 111 -14.48 0.92 1.73
N PHE A 112 -13.26 1.22 1.27
CA PHE A 112 -12.71 2.57 1.28
C PHE A 112 -13.56 3.53 0.41
N ALA A 113 -13.90 3.13 -0.80
CA ALA A 113 -14.75 3.89 -1.73
C ALA A 113 -16.10 4.28 -1.13
N ARG A 114 -16.73 3.36 -0.38
CA ARG A 114 -18.01 3.63 0.32
C ARG A 114 -17.83 4.53 1.54
N ALA A 115 -16.74 4.36 2.29
CA ALA A 115 -16.51 5.11 3.52
C ALA A 115 -16.00 6.54 3.26
N LYS A 116 -15.22 6.74 2.20
CA LYS A 116 -14.51 7.99 1.90
C LYS A 116 -14.55 8.30 0.39
N PRO A 117 -15.73 8.58 -0.20
CA PRO A 117 -15.91 8.73 -1.65
C PRO A 117 -15.09 9.89 -2.25
N GLU A 118 -14.94 11.00 -1.51
CA GLU A 118 -14.13 12.15 -1.95
C GLU A 118 -12.64 11.80 -1.97
N ALA A 119 -12.11 11.20 -0.90
CA ALA A 119 -10.72 10.74 -0.84
C ALA A 119 -10.43 9.66 -1.89
N PHE A 120 -11.40 8.79 -2.17
CA PHE A 120 -11.31 7.82 -3.26
C PHE A 120 -11.16 8.51 -4.62
N ALA A 121 -12.01 9.49 -4.94
CA ALA A 121 -11.97 10.18 -6.22
C ALA A 121 -10.68 10.99 -6.41
N SER A 122 -10.28 11.77 -5.40
CA SER A 122 -9.03 12.53 -5.42
C SER A 122 -7.81 11.61 -5.51
N GLY A 123 -7.83 10.53 -4.73
CA GLY A 123 -6.80 9.50 -4.76
C GLY A 123 -6.65 8.85 -6.13
N LEU A 124 -7.76 8.42 -6.73
CA LEU A 124 -7.75 7.78 -8.04
C LEU A 124 -7.17 8.70 -9.10
N LYS A 125 -7.54 9.98 -9.06
CA LYS A 125 -6.99 10.99 -9.97
C LYS A 125 -5.47 11.09 -9.84
N VAL A 126 -4.95 11.21 -8.62
CA VAL A 126 -3.50 11.31 -8.38
C VAL A 126 -2.76 10.06 -8.87
N LEU A 127 -3.36 8.88 -8.69
CA LEU A 127 -2.78 7.63 -9.20
C LEU A 127 -2.83 7.56 -10.73
N ASP A 128 -3.95 7.96 -11.36
CA ASP A 128 -4.11 8.05 -12.82
C ASP A 128 -3.14 9.06 -13.46
N GLU A 129 -2.70 10.08 -12.71
CA GLU A 129 -1.73 11.10 -13.15
C GLU A 129 -0.25 10.65 -13.05
N GLY A 130 0.01 9.39 -12.67
CA GLY A 130 1.35 8.79 -12.74
C GLY A 130 2.03 8.53 -11.39
N ALA A 131 1.36 8.82 -10.27
CA ALA A 131 1.94 8.56 -8.95
C ALA A 131 2.19 7.05 -8.72
N ALA A 132 1.29 6.20 -9.19
CA ALA A 132 1.39 4.75 -9.01
C ALA A 132 2.64 4.17 -9.68
N GLU A 133 2.94 4.62 -10.90
CA GLU A 133 4.09 4.17 -11.68
C GLU A 133 5.42 4.61 -11.07
N LEU A 134 5.51 5.84 -10.55
CA LEU A 134 6.73 6.32 -9.88
C LEU A 134 6.98 5.61 -8.56
N ILE A 135 5.92 5.30 -7.81
CA ILE A 135 6.02 4.49 -6.59
C ILE A 135 6.47 3.07 -6.93
N ALA A 136 5.85 2.44 -7.92
CA ALA A 136 6.23 1.11 -8.38
C ALA A 136 7.70 1.06 -8.81
N MET A 137 8.16 2.05 -9.58
CA MET A 137 9.57 2.18 -9.96
C MET A 137 10.49 2.28 -8.74
N THR A 138 10.09 3.05 -7.72
CA THR A 138 10.84 3.20 -6.47
C THR A 138 10.94 1.87 -5.72
N VAL A 139 9.83 1.16 -5.59
CA VAL A 139 9.78 -0.16 -4.94
C VAL A 139 10.60 -1.18 -5.71
N GLU A 140 10.49 -1.24 -7.04
CA GLU A 140 11.26 -2.16 -7.88
C GLU A 140 12.76 -1.88 -7.80
N ALA A 141 13.18 -0.61 -7.84
CA ALA A 141 14.58 -0.22 -7.68
C ALA A 141 15.10 -0.64 -6.30
N SER A 142 14.30 -0.40 -5.26
CA SER A 142 14.60 -0.76 -3.88
C SER A 142 14.79 -2.28 -3.69
N ILE A 143 13.87 -3.10 -4.23
CA ILE A 143 14.00 -4.57 -4.26
C ILE A 143 15.29 -5.00 -4.99
N ALA A 144 15.64 -4.30 -6.07
CA ALA A 144 16.85 -4.58 -6.84
C ALA A 144 18.15 -4.04 -6.20
N GLY A 145 18.08 -3.34 -5.06
CA GLY A 145 19.21 -2.68 -4.42
C GLY A 145 19.80 -1.54 -5.26
N LYS A 146 18.95 -0.81 -5.98
CA LYS A 146 19.32 0.29 -6.89
C LYS A 146 18.57 1.57 -6.53
N GLU A 147 19.12 2.71 -6.95
CA GLU A 147 18.40 3.98 -6.92
C GLU A 147 17.37 4.04 -8.06
N PRO A 148 16.16 4.58 -7.83
CA PRO A 148 15.19 4.80 -8.88
C PRO A 148 15.65 5.91 -9.84
N ASP A 149 15.46 5.71 -11.14
CA ASP A 149 15.79 6.71 -12.16
C ASP A 149 14.64 7.73 -12.31
N MET A 150 14.58 8.66 -11.36
CA MET A 150 13.53 9.69 -11.31
C MET A 150 13.63 10.70 -12.46
N ASN A 151 14.72 10.72 -13.23
CA ASN A 151 14.85 11.59 -14.41
C ASN A 151 13.89 11.18 -15.54
N ARG A 152 13.33 9.97 -15.47
CA ARG A 152 12.34 9.47 -16.44
C ARG A 152 10.92 9.92 -16.10
N ALA A 153 10.71 10.54 -14.94
CA ALA A 153 9.41 11.06 -14.55
C ALA A 153 9.07 12.32 -15.34
N GLU A 154 7.89 12.36 -15.95
CA GLU A 154 7.33 13.58 -16.51
C GLU A 154 6.89 14.53 -15.39
N GLY A 155 6.80 15.83 -15.69
CA GLY A 155 6.53 16.86 -14.67
C GLY A 155 5.21 16.65 -13.92
N GLU A 156 4.16 16.19 -14.61
CA GLU A 156 2.85 15.91 -14.00
C GLU A 156 2.91 14.70 -13.07
N ALA A 157 3.56 13.61 -13.49
CA ALA A 157 3.75 12.42 -12.66
C ALA A 157 4.54 12.74 -11.37
N MET A 158 5.57 13.59 -11.46
CA MET A 158 6.31 14.03 -10.28
C MET A 158 5.44 14.84 -9.31
N ILE A 159 4.58 15.74 -9.81
CA ILE A 159 3.62 16.48 -8.98
C ILE A 159 2.63 15.52 -8.33
N ALA A 160 2.08 14.57 -9.08
CA ALA A 160 1.18 13.56 -8.57
C ALA A 160 1.84 12.70 -7.49
N PHE A 161 3.09 12.27 -7.71
CA PHE A 161 3.88 11.54 -6.72
C PHE A 161 4.09 12.33 -5.44
N VAL A 162 4.55 13.58 -5.53
CA VAL A 162 4.73 14.46 -4.35
C VAL A 162 3.39 14.67 -3.63
N THR A 163 2.31 14.88 -4.37
CA THR A 163 0.95 15.01 -3.82
C THR A 163 0.55 13.74 -3.07
N PHE A 164 0.75 12.57 -3.68
CA PHE A 164 0.46 11.29 -3.04
C PHE A 164 1.26 11.10 -1.75
N VAL A 165 2.53 11.50 -1.72
CA VAL A 165 3.40 11.31 -0.55
C VAL A 165 3.04 12.26 0.59
N PHE A 166 2.80 13.55 0.29
CA PHE A 166 2.76 14.60 1.31
C PHE A 166 1.37 15.17 1.60
N ASP A 167 0.35 14.91 0.78
CA ASP A 167 -0.99 15.46 1.04
C ASP A 167 -1.68 14.68 2.17
N ASP A 168 -2.02 15.36 3.26
CA ASP A 168 -2.74 14.77 4.40
C ASP A 168 -4.09 14.17 4.00
N GLN A 169 -4.74 14.69 2.95
CA GLN A 169 -6.01 14.15 2.45
C GLN A 169 -5.87 12.75 1.86
N LEU A 170 -4.65 12.32 1.53
CA LEU A 170 -4.36 11.01 0.95
C LEU A 170 -3.77 10.03 1.98
N ALA A 171 -3.70 10.39 3.27
CA ALA A 171 -3.13 9.53 4.32
C ALA A 171 -3.83 8.15 4.39
N ASP A 172 -5.15 8.12 4.32
CA ASP A 172 -5.90 6.86 4.32
C ASP A 172 -5.63 6.00 3.08
N LEU A 173 -5.41 6.65 1.93
CA LEU A 173 -5.08 5.93 0.70
C LEU A 173 -3.67 5.35 0.79
N ARG A 174 -2.70 6.07 1.36
CA ARG A 174 -1.36 5.55 1.65
C ARG A 174 -1.39 4.38 2.62
N ALA A 175 -2.25 4.44 3.64
CA ALA A 175 -2.48 3.31 4.55
C ALA A 175 -3.11 2.12 3.80
N LEU A 176 -4.11 2.36 2.95
CA LEU A 176 -4.75 1.32 2.13
C LEU A 176 -3.77 0.65 1.16
N SER A 177 -2.79 1.38 0.63
CA SER A 177 -1.75 0.84 -0.24
C SER A 177 -0.58 0.18 0.52
N GLY A 178 -0.58 0.20 1.85
CA GLY A 178 0.44 -0.42 2.71
C GLY A 178 1.65 0.46 3.02
N PHE A 179 1.73 1.67 2.47
CA PHE A 179 2.84 2.60 2.74
C PHE A 179 2.72 3.32 4.10
N GLY A 180 1.49 3.43 4.62
CA GLY A 180 1.22 4.12 5.88
C GLY A 180 1.50 5.63 5.81
N ASP A 181 1.78 6.25 6.95
CA ASP A 181 2.20 7.65 6.99
C ASP A 181 3.72 7.74 6.76
N MET A 182 4.16 8.23 5.60
CA MET A 182 5.57 8.39 5.28
C MET A 182 6.27 9.49 6.10
N ASN A 183 5.50 10.39 6.73
CA ASN A 183 6.05 11.42 7.61
C ASN A 183 6.25 10.92 9.05
N ASP A 184 5.71 9.74 9.37
CA ASP A 184 5.87 9.06 10.65
C ASP A 184 6.54 7.70 10.41
N PRO A 185 7.88 7.60 10.51
CA PRO A 185 8.57 6.34 10.26
C PRO A 185 8.15 5.22 11.22
N GLU A 186 7.62 5.54 12.40
CA GLU A 186 7.02 4.54 13.29
C GLU A 186 5.67 4.06 12.74
N GLY A 187 4.84 4.98 12.23
CA GLY A 187 3.56 4.70 11.58
C GLY A 187 3.66 3.96 10.24
N SER A 188 4.67 4.25 9.41
CA SER A 188 4.89 3.58 8.13
C SER A 188 5.18 2.09 8.32
N ASN A 189 6.07 1.75 9.27
CA ASN A 189 6.39 0.36 9.61
C ASN A 189 5.15 -0.39 10.15
N GLY A 190 4.35 0.29 10.98
CA GLY A 190 3.13 -0.29 11.55
C GLY A 190 2.08 -0.67 10.51
N ALA A 191 1.94 0.09 9.42
CA ALA A 191 0.95 -0.20 8.38
C ALA A 191 1.29 -1.49 7.60
N THR A 192 2.55 -1.64 7.20
CA THR A 192 3.02 -2.86 6.54
C THR A 192 2.96 -4.06 7.49
N GLU A 193 3.42 -3.92 8.74
CA GLU A 193 3.37 -4.99 9.74
C GLU A 193 1.94 -5.45 10.01
N ALA A 194 1.02 -4.51 10.24
CA ALA A 194 -0.40 -4.84 10.47
C ALA A 194 -1.04 -5.53 9.25
N MET A 195 -0.67 -5.13 8.03
CA MET A 195 -1.11 -5.81 6.81
C MET A 195 -0.59 -7.26 6.74
N MET A 196 0.68 -7.49 7.08
CA MET A 196 1.29 -8.81 7.06
C MET A 196 0.73 -9.71 8.16
N ASP A 197 0.51 -9.19 9.36
CA ASP A 197 -0.12 -9.91 10.46
C ASP A 197 -1.58 -10.27 10.12
N ALA A 198 -2.33 -9.36 9.52
CA ALA A 198 -3.70 -9.63 9.07
C ALA A 198 -3.73 -10.72 7.98
N LEU A 199 -2.80 -10.68 7.03
CA LEU A 199 -2.67 -11.70 6.01
C LEU A 199 -2.26 -13.05 6.60
N ALA A 200 -1.29 -13.09 7.52
CA ALA A 200 -0.86 -14.31 8.18
C ALA A 200 -1.99 -14.95 8.99
N ALA A 201 -2.76 -14.15 9.74
CA ALA A 201 -3.94 -14.62 10.47
C ALA A 201 -5.02 -15.19 9.54
N ASP A 202 -5.25 -14.55 8.38
CA ASP A 202 -6.19 -15.05 7.40
C ASP A 202 -5.71 -16.35 6.73
N LEU A 203 -4.42 -16.45 6.38
CA LEU A 203 -3.83 -17.66 5.84
C LEU A 203 -3.87 -18.81 6.84
N SER A 204 -3.60 -18.53 8.12
CA SER A 204 -3.73 -19.51 9.21
C SER A 204 -5.13 -20.12 9.23
N LYS A 205 -6.14 -19.26 9.19
CA LYS A 205 -7.54 -19.66 9.20
C LYS A 205 -7.96 -20.37 7.91
N THR A 206 -7.58 -19.84 6.75
CA THR A 206 -8.03 -20.32 5.43
C THR A 206 -7.33 -21.61 5.01
N CYS A 207 -6.06 -21.76 5.38
CA CYS A 207 -5.24 -22.92 5.04
C CYS A 207 -5.04 -23.90 6.19
N GLU A 208 -5.73 -23.71 7.32
CA GLU A 208 -5.66 -24.56 8.50
C GLU A 208 -4.21 -24.75 9.00
N ILE A 209 -3.44 -23.66 9.05
CA ILE A 209 -2.08 -23.66 9.57
C ILE A 209 -2.15 -23.35 11.07
N PRO A 210 -1.67 -24.25 11.96
CA PRO A 210 -1.69 -23.99 13.39
C PRO A 210 -0.93 -22.70 13.73
N ILE A 211 -1.55 -21.85 14.56
CA ILE A 211 -1.01 -20.54 14.97
C ILE A 211 0.34 -20.69 15.69
N GLU A 212 0.56 -21.83 16.35
CA GLU A 212 1.82 -22.21 17.01
C GLU A 212 3.04 -22.22 16.06
N MET A 213 2.83 -22.25 14.75
CA MET A 213 3.88 -22.20 13.73
C MET A 213 4.13 -20.78 13.17
N LEU A 214 3.40 -19.76 13.63
CA LEU A 214 3.50 -18.38 13.14
C LEU A 214 4.20 -17.41 14.11
N ASP A 215 4.47 -17.85 15.35
CA ASP A 215 5.25 -17.14 16.36
C ASP A 215 6.76 -17.42 16.22
#